data_AF-A0A662CMY7-F1
#
_entry.id   AF-A0A662CMY7-F1
#
_cell.length_a   1.000
_cell.length_b   1.000
_cell.length_c   1.000
_cell.angle_alpha   90.00
_cell.angle_beta   90.00
_cell.angle_gamma   90.00
#
_symmetry.space_group_name_H-M   'P 1'
#
loop_
_entity.id
_entity.type
_entity.pdbx_description
1 polymer ?
#
loop_
_entity_poly.entity_id
_entity_poly.type
_entity_poly.pdbx_seq_one_letter_code
_entity_poly.pdbx_strand_id
1 'polypeptide(L)'
;MSRKWFFLLAAGILVLVLAACAGAAEVPTTASGDEISQGDLEDTGTDTVEGHDDDTNADTATDSDTDEGATSISAADIYSQRCSGCHGEDRRGGRGPALLPDVLTKDHSSYKNTITNGSGPMPLWGNRLSADEINALVEYILSEPQ
;
A
#
# COMPACT_ATOMS: atom_id res chain seq x y z
N MET A 1 9.57 32.07 31.07
CA MET A 1 8.27 32.27 31.76
C MET A 1 7.41 31.05 31.52
N SER A 2 7.18 30.31 32.60
CA SER A 2 6.46 29.04 32.68
C SER A 2 5.00 29.18 32.26
N ARG A 3 4.56 28.39 31.27
CA ARG A 3 3.14 28.19 30.93
C ARG A 3 2.73 26.71 31.01
N LYS A 4 3.34 25.98 31.95
CA LYS A 4 2.92 24.64 32.38
C LYS A 4 2.04 24.78 33.62
N TRP A 5 0.84 25.38 33.55
CA TRP A 5 -0.07 25.42 34.71
C TRP A 5 -1.50 25.89 34.45
N PHE A 6 -2.10 25.55 33.31
CA PHE A 6 -3.52 25.83 33.10
C PHE A 6 -4.26 24.54 32.77
N PHE A 7 -4.97 24.05 33.79
CA PHE A 7 -6.16 23.20 33.74
C PHE A 7 -6.00 21.68 33.68
N LEU A 8 -5.40 21.18 34.76
CA LEU A 8 -5.59 19.86 35.34
C LEU A 8 -6.95 19.78 36.11
N LEU A 9 -8.11 20.07 35.48
CA LEU A 9 -9.38 20.14 36.22
C LEU A 9 -10.66 19.88 35.41
N ALA A 10 -10.84 18.65 34.92
CA ALA A 10 -12.18 18.10 34.66
C ALA A 10 -12.14 16.57 34.69
N ALA A 11 -12.29 16.03 35.89
CA ALA A 11 -12.49 14.62 36.17
C ALA A 11 -13.87 14.15 35.68
N GLY A 12 -13.95 12.89 35.23
CA GLY A 12 -15.12 12.04 35.47
C GLY A 12 -16.09 11.84 34.30
N ILE A 13 -15.76 10.95 33.36
CA ILE A 13 -16.79 10.10 32.71
C ILE A 13 -16.30 8.66 32.77
N LEU A 14 -16.64 8.05 33.91
CA LEU A 14 -16.65 6.62 34.19
C LEU A 14 -18.09 6.15 33.97
N VAL A 15 -18.40 5.56 32.81
CA VAL A 15 -19.54 4.64 32.58
C VAL A 15 -19.10 3.76 31.40
N LEU A 16 -18.45 2.60 31.59
CA LEU A 16 -18.96 1.32 32.09
C LEU A 16 -20.12 0.75 31.24
N VAL A 17 -19.80 0.34 30.00
CA VAL A 17 -20.60 -0.64 29.25
C VAL A 17 -19.64 -1.59 28.52
N LEU A 18 -19.25 -2.68 29.19
CA LEU A 18 -18.63 -3.82 28.53
C LEU A 18 -19.38 -5.11 28.91
N ALA A 19 -20.15 -5.57 27.93
CA ALA A 19 -20.33 -6.95 27.54
C ALA A 19 -20.72 -7.98 28.62
N ALA A 20 -22.03 -8.13 28.81
CA ALA A 20 -22.61 -9.45 29.05
C ALA A 20 -22.66 -10.24 27.73
N CYS A 21 -22.54 -11.57 27.83
CA CYS A 21 -22.84 -12.61 26.82
C CYS A 21 -21.73 -13.02 25.85
N ALA A 22 -20.84 -13.93 26.27
CA ALA A 22 -20.39 -15.11 25.51
C ALA A 22 -19.53 -15.94 26.49
N GLY A 23 -19.98 -17.07 27.04
CA GLY A 23 -20.45 -18.23 26.30
C GLY A 23 -19.25 -19.10 25.93
N ALA A 24 -18.67 -19.79 26.93
CA ALA A 24 -17.78 -20.91 26.67
C ALA A 24 -18.66 -22.12 26.35
N ALA A 25 -18.52 -22.67 25.15
CA ALA A 25 -18.94 -24.02 24.83
C ALA A 25 -17.91 -24.63 23.87
N GLU A 26 -17.62 -25.88 24.17
CA GLU A 26 -16.59 -26.76 23.63
C GLU A 26 -16.74 -27.20 22.14
N VAL A 27 -15.62 -27.64 21.56
CA VAL A 27 -15.43 -28.45 20.32
C VAL A 27 -16.17 -29.82 20.40
N PRO A 28 -16.23 -30.75 19.41
CA PRO A 28 -16.02 -30.76 17.93
C PRO A 28 -17.05 -31.61 17.11
N THR A 29 -16.85 -31.69 15.78
CA THR A 29 -17.14 -32.84 14.86
C THR A 29 -18.47 -32.94 14.08
N THR A 30 -18.38 -33.73 12.99
CA THR A 30 -19.33 -34.10 11.89
C THR A 30 -19.15 -33.22 10.63
N ALA A 31 -18.49 -33.65 9.55
CA ALA A 31 -18.61 -34.82 8.64
C ALA A 31 -19.79 -34.73 7.64
N SER A 32 -19.40 -34.60 6.35
CA SER A 32 -20.05 -35.03 5.09
C SER A 32 -21.44 -34.54 4.65
N GLY A 33 -21.53 -34.22 3.35
CA GLY A 33 -22.73 -34.01 2.51
C GLY A 33 -22.55 -32.75 1.65
N ASP A 34 -21.91 -32.81 0.47
CA ASP A 34 -22.51 -33.13 -0.84
C ASP A 34 -23.78 -32.32 -1.11
N GLU A 35 -23.67 -31.22 -1.87
CA GLU A 35 -24.69 -30.79 -2.83
C GLU A 35 -24.05 -29.90 -3.92
N ILE A 36 -24.49 -30.20 -5.13
CA ILE A 36 -23.98 -29.80 -6.43
C ILE A 36 -24.87 -28.66 -6.91
N SER A 37 -24.30 -27.57 -7.41
CA SER A 37 -25.06 -26.65 -8.26
C SER A 37 -24.17 -26.08 -9.35
N GLN A 38 -24.24 -26.76 -10.48
CA GLN A 38 -23.92 -26.24 -11.79
C GLN A 38 -24.91 -25.13 -12.15
N GLY A 39 -24.36 -23.96 -12.45
CA GLY A 39 -25.05 -22.88 -13.15
C GLY A 39 -24.22 -22.52 -14.37
N ASP A 40 -24.45 -23.27 -15.46
CA ASP A 40 -24.11 -22.87 -16.81
C ASP A 40 -24.98 -21.68 -17.21
N LEU A 41 -24.36 -20.55 -17.54
CA LEU A 41 -24.91 -19.59 -18.47
C LEU A 41 -23.78 -19.10 -19.37
N GLU A 42 -23.78 -19.65 -20.58
CA GLU A 42 -23.20 -19.05 -21.77
C GLU A 42 -23.81 -17.66 -21.99
N ASP A 43 -22.98 -16.62 -22.09
CA ASP A 43 -23.36 -15.44 -22.86
C ASP A 43 -22.24 -15.06 -23.82
N THR A 44 -22.57 -15.23 -25.09
CA THR A 44 -21.76 -14.95 -26.25
C THR A 44 -22.06 -13.51 -26.66
N GLY A 45 -21.13 -12.60 -26.37
CA GLY A 45 -21.21 -11.19 -26.76
C GLY A 45 -19.92 -10.72 -27.40
N THR A 46 -19.78 -11.04 -28.68
CA THR A 46 -18.79 -10.43 -29.58
C THR A 46 -19.36 -9.08 -30.00
N ASP A 47 -18.64 -7.99 -29.78
CA ASP A 47 -18.79 -6.78 -30.59
C ASP A 47 -17.40 -6.13 -30.79
N THR A 48 -16.94 -6.22 -32.03
CA THR A 48 -15.93 -5.35 -32.68
C THR A 48 -16.77 -4.34 -33.46
N VAL A 49 -16.50 -3.05 -33.69
CA VAL A 49 -15.33 -2.21 -34.02
C VAL A 49 -15.82 -0.75 -33.81
N GLU A 50 -15.05 0.24 -33.37
CA GLU A 50 -14.50 1.42 -34.13
C GLU A 50 -14.27 2.50 -33.04
N GLY A 51 -13.10 3.10 -32.86
CA GLY A 51 -12.47 4.05 -33.77
C GLY A 51 -12.72 5.49 -33.27
N HIS A 52 -11.83 6.03 -32.43
CA HIS A 52 -11.75 7.48 -32.18
C HIS A 52 -10.30 7.91 -31.97
N ASP A 53 -9.75 8.35 -33.08
CA ASP A 53 -8.56 9.15 -33.32
C ASP A 53 -8.78 10.63 -32.95
N ASP A 54 -7.65 11.33 -32.75
CA ASP A 54 -7.44 12.73 -32.35
C ASP A 54 -7.55 13.02 -30.84
N ASP A 55 -6.54 13.57 -30.15
CA ASP A 55 -5.73 14.72 -30.53
C ASP A 55 -4.24 14.62 -30.14
N THR A 56 -3.44 15.19 -31.03
CA THR A 56 -2.02 15.51 -30.87
C THR A 56 -1.85 16.72 -29.93
N ASN A 57 -0.91 16.65 -28.98
CA ASN A 57 -0.09 17.82 -28.68
C ASN A 57 1.30 17.44 -28.18
N ALA A 58 2.27 17.73 -29.03
CA ALA A 58 3.67 17.79 -28.72
C ALA A 58 3.98 19.13 -28.04
N ASP A 59 4.48 19.10 -26.80
CA ASP A 59 5.69 19.85 -26.46
C ASP A 59 6.19 19.44 -25.08
N THR A 60 7.37 18.84 -25.03
CA THR A 60 8.44 19.19 -24.09
C THR A 60 9.62 18.28 -24.42
N ALA A 61 10.55 18.84 -25.19
CA ALA A 61 11.90 18.34 -25.26
C ALA A 61 12.51 18.34 -23.84
N THR A 62 12.81 17.15 -23.33
CA THR A 62 13.86 16.99 -22.34
C THR A 62 14.83 16.00 -22.94
N ASP A 63 15.96 16.51 -23.41
CA ASP A 63 17.13 15.71 -23.75
C ASP A 63 17.46 14.85 -22.53
N SER A 64 17.38 13.54 -22.71
CA SER A 64 18.04 12.57 -21.86
C SER A 64 18.61 11.54 -22.80
N ASP A 65 19.93 11.52 -22.82
CA ASP A 65 20.76 10.70 -23.68
C ASP A 65 20.28 9.25 -23.71
N THR A 66 20.31 8.69 -24.92
CA THR A 66 20.01 7.29 -25.21
C THR A 66 20.97 6.37 -24.46
N ASP A 67 20.43 5.51 -23.60
CA ASP A 67 21.07 4.24 -23.19
C ASP A 67 20.00 3.13 -23.19
N GLU A 68 20.20 2.17 -24.10
CA GLU A 68 19.66 0.81 -24.14
C GLU A 68 18.36 0.48 -23.37
N GLY A 69 17.22 0.47 -24.08
CA GLY A 69 16.12 -0.47 -23.83
C GLY A 69 15.53 -0.56 -22.41
N ALA A 70 15.66 0.48 -21.59
CA ALA A 70 15.13 0.49 -20.23
C ALA A 70 13.60 0.59 -20.25
N THR A 71 12.94 -0.51 -19.89
CA THR A 71 11.52 -0.45 -19.54
C THR A 71 11.38 0.47 -18.34
N SER A 72 10.65 1.58 -18.47
CA SER A 72 10.43 2.53 -17.39
C SER A 72 9.79 1.84 -16.19
N ILE A 73 10.45 1.87 -15.02
CA ILE A 73 9.93 1.28 -13.79
C ILE A 73 8.87 2.23 -13.20
N SER A 74 7.63 1.76 -13.12
CA SER A 74 6.55 2.51 -12.48
C SER A 74 6.54 2.28 -10.96
N ALA A 75 7.38 3.03 -10.23
CA ALA A 75 7.47 2.93 -8.78
C ALA A 75 6.15 3.28 -8.07
N ALA A 76 5.37 4.22 -8.62
CA ALA A 76 4.06 4.59 -8.09
C ALA A 76 3.06 3.42 -8.16
N ASP A 77 3.04 2.68 -9.28
CA ASP A 77 2.16 1.51 -9.44
C ASP A 77 2.57 0.37 -8.52
N ILE A 78 3.89 0.12 -8.38
CA ILE A 78 4.39 -0.89 -7.44
C ILE A 78 4.01 -0.50 -6.01
N TYR A 79 4.18 0.78 -5.64
CA TYR A 79 3.79 1.28 -4.33
C TYR A 79 2.29 1.09 -4.07
N SER A 80 1.45 1.48 -5.02
CA SER A 80 -0.01 1.34 -4.95
C SER A 80 -0.43 -0.12 -4.76
N GLN A 81 0.18 -1.05 -5.49
CA GLN A 81 -0.18 -2.47 -5.43
C GLN A 81 0.37 -3.22 -4.21
N ARG A 82 1.52 -2.81 -3.68
CA ARG A 82 2.31 -3.61 -2.72
C ARG A 82 2.51 -2.96 -1.36
N CYS A 83 2.47 -1.63 -1.29
CA CYS A 83 2.90 -0.87 -0.11
C CYS A 83 1.74 -0.10 0.55
N SER A 84 0.84 0.46 -0.27
CA SER A 84 -0.26 1.34 0.15
C SER A 84 -1.16 0.70 1.22
N GLY A 85 -1.43 -0.60 1.15
CA GLY A 85 -2.31 -1.30 2.09
C GLY A 85 -1.84 -1.24 3.55
N CYS A 86 -0.56 -0.96 3.80
CA CYS A 86 -0.04 -0.71 5.14
C CYS A 86 0.36 0.75 5.35
N HIS A 87 0.91 1.41 4.33
CA HIS A 87 1.51 2.75 4.45
C HIS A 87 0.62 3.89 3.98
N GLY A 88 -0.61 3.60 3.56
CA GLY A 88 -1.55 4.58 2.99
C GLY A 88 -1.28 4.83 1.50
N GLU A 89 -2.32 5.15 0.74
CA GLU A 89 -2.18 5.54 -0.68
C GLU A 89 -1.35 6.82 -0.83
N ASP A 90 -1.54 7.77 0.10
CA ASP A 90 -0.83 9.04 0.17
C ASP A 90 0.44 8.99 1.04
N ARG A 91 0.88 7.79 1.41
CA ARG A 91 2.10 7.55 2.20
C ARG A 91 2.06 8.11 3.62
N ARG A 92 0.92 8.57 4.12
CA ARG A 92 0.78 9.11 5.49
C ARG A 92 0.79 8.06 6.60
N GLY A 93 0.87 6.80 6.23
CA GLY A 93 0.89 5.68 7.16
C GLY A 93 -0.49 5.11 7.44
N GLY A 94 -0.53 4.14 8.35
CA GLY A 94 -1.74 3.42 8.73
C GLY A 94 -1.35 2.29 9.66
N ARG A 95 -1.33 1.06 9.15
CA ARG A 95 -0.73 -0.08 9.87
C ARG A 95 0.80 0.07 9.94
N GLY A 96 1.41 0.54 8.87
CA GLY A 96 2.82 0.90 8.78
C GLY A 96 3.06 2.39 9.06
N PRO A 97 4.32 2.79 9.33
CA PRO A 97 4.68 4.18 9.53
C PRO A 97 4.48 5.03 8.26
N ALA A 98 4.41 6.35 8.41
CA ALA A 98 4.41 7.29 7.30
C ALA A 98 5.73 7.20 6.50
N LEU A 99 5.62 7.24 5.17
CA LEU A 99 6.74 7.21 4.22
C LEU A 99 6.81 8.54 3.47
N LEU A 100 6.86 9.63 4.24
CA LEU A 100 7.00 11.00 3.74
C LEU A 100 8.45 11.47 3.91
N PRO A 101 9.00 12.27 2.98
CA PRO A 101 10.39 12.74 3.06
C PRO A 101 10.75 13.39 4.40
N ASP A 102 9.85 14.18 4.98
CA ASP A 102 10.06 14.86 6.27
C ASP A 102 10.18 13.90 7.47
N VAL A 103 9.64 12.69 7.36
CA VAL A 103 9.67 11.65 8.40
C VAL A 103 10.87 10.72 8.21
N LEU A 104 11.29 10.54 6.96
CA LEU A 104 12.35 9.64 6.55
C LEU A 104 13.74 10.28 6.76
N THR A 105 14.30 10.09 7.97
CA THR A 105 15.58 10.71 8.40
C THR A 105 16.87 9.89 8.15
N LYS A 106 16.76 8.64 7.73
CA LYS A 106 17.90 7.76 7.39
C LYS A 106 18.37 7.95 5.94
N ASP A 107 19.52 7.37 5.62
CA ASP A 107 20.09 7.36 4.27
C ASP A 107 19.36 6.39 3.31
N HIS A 108 19.60 6.57 2.01
CA HIS A 108 19.01 5.74 0.94
C HIS A 108 19.28 4.25 1.16
N SER A 109 20.52 3.87 1.53
CA SER A 109 20.91 2.46 1.68
C SER A 109 20.17 1.79 2.84
N SER A 110 19.87 2.54 3.91
CA SER A 110 19.04 2.07 5.01
C SER A 110 17.61 1.71 4.57
N TYR A 111 16.99 2.51 3.69
CA TYR A 111 15.66 2.21 3.15
C TYR A 111 15.67 1.05 2.18
N LYS A 112 16.64 1.04 1.25
CA LYS A 112 16.85 -0.08 0.34
C LYS A 112 16.99 -1.38 1.12
N ASN A 113 17.83 -1.40 2.14
CA ASN A 113 18.01 -2.56 3.02
C ASN A 113 16.70 -2.96 3.72
N THR A 114 15.91 -2.00 4.19
CA THR A 114 14.62 -2.26 4.84
C THR A 114 13.61 -2.87 3.87
N ILE A 115 13.53 -2.37 2.64
CA ILE A 115 12.64 -2.94 1.60
C ILE A 115 13.12 -4.33 1.20
N THR A 116 14.42 -4.51 0.95
CA THR A 116 15.01 -5.79 0.56
C THR A 116 14.79 -6.86 1.63
N ASN A 117 15.10 -6.56 2.88
CA ASN A 117 15.16 -7.56 3.96
C ASN A 117 13.92 -7.58 4.87
N GLY A 118 13.02 -6.62 4.72
CA GLY A 118 11.90 -6.43 5.63
C GLY A 118 12.33 -5.86 7.00
N SER A 119 11.35 -5.55 7.84
CA SER A 119 11.58 -5.08 9.20
C SER A 119 10.34 -5.26 10.08
N GLY A 120 10.46 -6.04 11.15
CA GLY A 120 9.35 -6.35 12.04
C GLY A 120 8.17 -6.97 11.27
N PRO A 121 6.98 -6.33 11.26
CA PRO A 121 5.82 -6.82 10.50
C PRO A 121 5.91 -6.54 8.99
N MET A 122 6.84 -5.71 8.53
CA MET A 122 7.03 -5.43 7.10
C MET A 122 7.73 -6.63 6.44
N PRO A 123 7.13 -7.24 5.39
CA PRO A 123 7.71 -8.39 4.72
C PRO A 123 8.99 -8.02 3.95
N LEU A 124 9.81 -9.03 3.66
CA LEU A 124 10.97 -8.92 2.79
C LEU A 124 10.54 -8.90 1.31
N TRP A 125 11.14 -8.01 0.51
CA TRP A 125 10.81 -7.86 -0.92
C TRP A 125 11.96 -8.22 -1.86
N GLY A 126 13.17 -8.45 -1.34
CA GLY A 126 14.36 -8.74 -2.16
C GLY A 126 14.28 -10.02 -3.01
N ASN A 127 13.29 -10.89 -2.77
CA ASN A 127 13.00 -12.07 -3.58
C ASN A 127 11.78 -11.92 -4.50
N ARG A 128 11.13 -10.75 -4.49
CA ARG A 128 9.89 -10.45 -5.24
C ARG A 128 10.03 -9.25 -6.16
N LEU A 129 10.93 -8.33 -5.82
CA LEU A 129 11.26 -7.14 -6.58
C LEU A 129 12.73 -7.21 -6.98
N SER A 130 13.03 -6.76 -8.18
CA SER A 130 14.39 -6.55 -8.67
C SER A 130 15.09 -5.43 -7.90
N ALA A 131 16.42 -5.37 -8.01
CA ALA A 131 17.20 -4.32 -7.37
C ALA A 131 16.80 -2.92 -7.87
N ASP A 132 16.46 -2.80 -9.15
CA ASP A 132 16.09 -1.53 -9.78
C ASP A 132 14.68 -1.08 -9.34
N GLU A 133 13.73 -2.01 -9.21
CA GLU A 133 12.41 -1.70 -8.64
C GLU A 133 12.50 -1.23 -7.19
N ILE A 134 13.39 -1.83 -6.39
CA ILE A 134 13.62 -1.40 -5.02
C ILE A 134 14.26 -0.01 -4.99
N ASN A 135 15.25 0.27 -5.85
CA ASN A 135 15.85 1.60 -5.94
C ASN A 135 14.78 2.64 -6.32
N ALA A 136 13.97 2.36 -7.34
CA ALA A 136 12.91 3.24 -7.80
C ALA A 136 11.85 3.49 -6.71
N LEU A 137 11.53 2.49 -5.89
CA LEU A 137 10.65 2.67 -4.73
C LEU A 137 11.26 3.58 -3.66
N VAL A 138 12.56 3.47 -3.38
CA VAL A 138 13.23 4.35 -2.43
C VAL A 138 13.24 5.79 -2.93
N GLU A 139 13.54 5.99 -4.21
CA GLU A 139 13.47 7.30 -4.85
C GLU A 139 12.06 7.88 -4.79
N TYR A 140 11.05 7.05 -5.06
CA TYR A 140 9.64 7.45 -4.96
C TYR A 140 9.28 7.92 -3.54
N ILE A 141 9.56 7.16 -2.47
CA ILE A 141 9.18 7.58 -1.10
C ILE A 141 9.96 8.80 -0.59
N LEU A 142 11.11 9.10 -1.18
CA LEU A 142 11.91 10.29 -0.88
C LEU A 142 11.56 11.50 -1.76
N SER A 143 10.78 11.31 -2.82
CA SER A 143 10.27 12.40 -3.65
C SER A 143 9.16 13.18 -2.94
N GLU A 144 8.89 14.39 -3.43
CA GLU A 144 7.71 15.14 -3.00
C GLU A 144 6.43 14.28 -3.18
N PRO A 145 5.56 14.23 -2.16
CA PRO A 145 4.26 13.56 -2.28
C PRO A 145 3.38 14.25 -3.32
N GLN A 146 2.75 13.44 -4.16
CA GLN A 146 1.77 13.87 -5.16
C GLN A 146 0.36 13.92 -4.55
#